data_AF-C7PWJ5-F1
#
_entry.id   AF-C7PWJ5-F1
#
_cell.length_a   1.000
_cell.length_b   1.000
_cell.length_c   1.000
_cell.angle_alpha   90.00
_cell.angle_beta   90.00
_cell.angle_gamma   90.00
#
_symmetry.space_group_name_H-M   'P 1'
#
loop_
_entity.id
_entity.type
_entity.pdbx_description
1 polymer ?
#
loop_
_entity_poly.entity_id
_entity_poly.type
_entity_poly.pdbx_seq_one_letter_code
_entity_poly.pdbx_strand_id
1 'polypeptide(L)'
;MSGSVHNGGWLRFDGERLAEERGACYVSLSRPDLAEAALTDVLRRKLSSRRRGSVLTDLATLGVQQHDPDQVLQYGSTALALAEETNSGYIGRKLQGLNTKLAPLATDDRIRDLSDAISASSTTVGA
;
A
#
# COMPACT_ATOMS: atom_id res chain seq x y z
N MET A 1 -16.47 34.83 -6.91
CA MET A 1 -16.42 34.04 -8.17
C MET A 1 -15.82 32.69 -7.84
N SER A 2 -16.65 31.65 -7.71
CA SER A 2 -16.18 30.29 -7.43
C SER A 2 -16.21 29.49 -8.73
N GLY A 3 -15.11 29.54 -9.47
CA GLY A 3 -14.93 28.71 -10.66
C GLY A 3 -14.59 27.28 -10.23
N SER A 4 -15.49 26.34 -10.47
CA SER A 4 -15.19 24.91 -10.43
C SER A 4 -14.09 24.63 -11.45
N VAL A 5 -12.87 24.36 -10.97
CA VAL A 5 -11.74 24.00 -11.84
C VAL A 5 -11.94 22.56 -12.30
N HIS A 6 -12.54 22.38 -13.47
CA HIS A 6 -12.60 21.10 -14.14
C HIS A 6 -11.29 20.87 -14.91
N ASN A 7 -10.32 20.25 -14.25
CA ASN A 7 -9.08 19.80 -14.90
C ASN A 7 -9.41 18.64 -15.84
N GLY A 8 -9.66 18.95 -17.10
CA GLY A 8 -9.86 17.96 -18.16
C GLY A 8 -8.68 17.01 -18.24
N GLY A 9 -8.90 15.75 -17.86
CA GLY A 9 -8.12 14.54 -18.20
C GLY A 9 -6.63 14.44 -17.79
N TRP A 10 -5.85 15.50 -17.96
CA TRP A 10 -4.39 15.54 -17.92
C TRP A 10 -3.81 16.11 -16.62
N LEU A 11 -4.53 16.97 -15.91
CA LEU A 11 -4.08 17.59 -14.65
C LEU A 11 -4.89 17.05 -13.46
N ARG A 12 -4.79 15.74 -13.20
CA ARG A 12 -5.44 15.09 -12.06
C ARG A 12 -4.64 15.22 -10.76
N PHE A 13 -4.07 16.40 -10.51
CA PHE A 13 -3.47 16.71 -9.22
C PHE A 13 -4.44 17.58 -8.44
N ASP A 14 -5.28 16.93 -7.64
CA ASP A 14 -6.32 17.53 -6.80
C ASP A 14 -5.80 17.91 -5.40
N GLY A 15 -4.47 17.90 -5.18
CA GLY A 15 -3.83 18.17 -3.90
C GLY A 15 -3.98 17.04 -2.87
N GLU A 16 -5.05 16.25 -2.93
CA GLU A 16 -5.25 15.03 -2.14
C GLU A 16 -4.12 14.02 -2.36
N ARG A 17 -3.62 13.94 -3.61
CA ARG A 17 -2.49 13.10 -3.97
C ARG A 17 -1.15 13.55 -3.34
N LEU A 18 -1.01 14.81 -2.94
CA LEU A 18 0.24 15.30 -2.34
C LEU A 18 0.55 14.61 -1.01
N ALA A 19 -0.47 14.32 -0.20
CA ALA A 19 -0.29 13.63 1.07
C ALA A 19 0.16 12.18 0.87
N GLU A 20 -0.39 11.49 -0.13
CA GLU A 20 0.02 10.14 -0.54
C GLU A 20 1.47 10.10 -1.00
N GLU A 21 1.85 10.96 -1.96
CA GLU A 21 3.21 10.98 -2.52
C GLU A 21 4.23 11.37 -1.43
N ARG A 22 3.86 12.27 -0.51
CA ARG A 22 4.69 12.61 0.65
C ARG A 22 4.87 11.42 1.61
N GLY A 23 3.81 10.67 1.89
CA GLY A 23 3.89 9.45 2.68
C GLY A 23 4.80 8.41 2.02
N ALA A 24 4.63 8.14 0.73
CA ALA A 24 5.48 7.22 -0.03
C ALA A 24 6.95 7.67 -0.06
N CYS A 25 7.21 8.98 -0.12
CA CYS A 25 8.54 9.54 0.00
C CYS A 25 9.16 9.24 1.37
N TYR A 26 8.42 9.44 2.47
CA TYR A 26 8.91 9.11 3.81
C TYR A 26 9.18 7.61 4.01
N VAL A 27 8.37 6.72 3.42
CA VAL A 27 8.66 5.27 3.39
C VAL A 27 9.99 5.01 2.69
N SER A 28 10.20 5.64 1.53
CA SER A 28 11.43 5.46 0.73
C SER A 28 12.67 6.00 1.43
N LEU A 29 12.50 7.00 2.30
CA LEU A 29 13.55 7.62 3.11
C LEU A 29 13.72 6.98 4.50
N SER A 30 13.01 5.89 4.80
CA SER A 30 13.02 5.23 6.11
C SER A 30 12.76 6.21 7.27
N ARG A 31 11.73 7.06 7.12
CA ARG A 31 11.24 7.98 8.15
C ARG A 31 9.89 7.47 8.68
N PRO A 32 9.87 6.41 9.51
CA PRO A 32 8.66 5.67 9.85
C PRO A 32 7.59 6.54 10.50
N ASP A 33 7.93 7.34 11.51
CA ASP A 33 6.96 8.20 12.21
C ASP A 33 6.22 9.16 11.27
N LEU A 34 6.96 9.80 10.36
CA LEU A 34 6.40 10.75 9.40
C LEU A 34 5.56 10.05 8.32
N ALA A 35 6.01 8.87 7.90
CA ALA A 35 5.31 8.06 6.91
C ALA A 35 3.99 7.53 7.47
N GLU A 36 4.01 6.95 8.67
CA GLU A 36 2.84 6.37 9.30
C GLU A 36 1.75 7.43 9.56
N ALA A 37 2.12 8.58 10.13
CA ALA A 37 1.19 9.68 10.34
C ALA A 37 0.57 10.16 9.01
N ALA A 38 1.39 10.37 7.98
CA ALA A 38 0.90 10.86 6.69
C ALA A 38 -0.01 9.85 5.97
N LEU A 39 0.34 8.55 6.00
CA LEU A 39 -0.41 7.50 5.30
C LEU A 39 -1.70 7.11 6.04
N THR A 40 -1.70 7.10 7.38
CA THR A 40 -2.91 6.82 8.17
C THR A 40 -3.94 7.94 8.03
N ASP A 41 -3.51 9.20 7.97
CA ASP A 41 -4.40 10.34 7.68
C ASP A 41 -5.06 10.24 6.30
N VAL A 42 -4.33 9.73 5.31
CA VAL A 42 -4.86 9.47 3.97
C VAL A 42 -5.92 8.37 4.01
N LEU A 43 -5.71 7.28 4.76
CA LEU A 43 -6.69 6.17 4.84
C LEU A 43 -8.04 6.55 5.44
N ARG A 44 -8.08 7.62 6.25
CA ARG A 44 -9.33 8.18 6.81
C ARG A 44 -10.22 8.83 5.75
N ARG A 45 -9.69 9.11 4.56
CA ARG A 45 -10.41 9.74 3.46
C ARG A 45 -11.06 8.68 2.54
N LYS A 46 -12.02 9.12 1.72
CA LYS A 46 -12.61 8.27 0.69
C LYS A 46 -11.62 8.15 -0.48
N LEU A 47 -11.00 6.97 -0.61
CA LEU A 47 -10.04 6.65 -1.65
C LEU A 47 -10.65 5.69 -2.67
N SER A 48 -10.16 5.71 -3.91
CA SER A 48 -10.39 4.59 -4.82
C SER A 48 -9.67 3.35 -4.31
N SER A 49 -10.16 2.15 -4.64
CA SER A 49 -9.55 0.89 -4.21
C SER A 49 -8.07 0.81 -4.59
N ARG A 50 -7.72 1.30 -5.78
CA ARG A 50 -6.31 1.38 -6.23
C ARG A 50 -5.43 2.22 -5.30
N ARG A 51 -5.88 3.42 -4.93
CA ARG A 51 -5.12 4.33 -4.03
C ARG A 51 -5.04 3.75 -2.62
N ARG A 52 -6.16 3.26 -2.10
CA ARG A 52 -6.22 2.57 -0.80
C ARG A 52 -5.25 1.39 -0.74
N GLY A 53 -5.23 0.54 -1.77
CA GLY A 53 -4.30 -0.58 -1.87
C GLY A 53 -2.83 -0.15 -1.86
N SER A 54 -2.46 0.91 -2.59
CA SER A 54 -1.08 1.44 -2.53
C SER A 54 -0.70 1.88 -1.12
N VAL A 55 -1.57 2.66 -0.46
CA VAL A 55 -1.30 3.19 0.89
C VAL A 55 -1.16 2.06 1.91
N LEU A 56 -1.99 1.02 1.82
CA LEU A 56 -1.90 -0.16 2.68
C LEU A 56 -0.57 -0.91 2.47
N THR A 57 -0.13 -1.12 1.23
CA THR A 57 1.17 -1.76 0.96
C THR A 57 2.35 -0.90 1.44
N ASP A 58 2.24 0.42 1.33
CA ASP A 58 3.27 1.35 1.80
C ASP A 58 3.35 1.34 3.34
N LEU A 59 2.23 1.25 4.06
CA LEU A 59 2.20 1.04 5.52
C LEU A 59 2.74 -0.35 5.94
N ALA A 60 2.43 -1.41 5.19
CA ALA A 60 3.03 -2.72 5.44
C ALA A 60 4.56 -2.69 5.25
N THR A 61 5.05 -1.91 4.28
CA THR A 61 6.50 -1.71 4.09
C THR A 61 7.13 -1.02 5.30
N LEU A 62 6.42 -0.10 5.97
CA LEU A 62 6.89 0.48 7.24
C LEU A 62 7.01 -0.57 8.34
N GLY A 63 6.04 -1.48 8.46
CA GLY A 63 6.12 -2.59 9.41
C GLY A 63 7.39 -3.41 9.23
N VAL A 64 7.77 -3.69 7.97
CA VAL A 64 9.05 -4.34 7.67
C VAL A 64 10.24 -3.51 8.15
N GLN A 65 10.27 -2.21 7.85
CA GLN A 65 11.36 -1.31 8.25
C GLN A 65 11.49 -1.18 9.77
N GLN A 66 10.38 -1.29 10.50
CA GLN A 66 10.31 -1.18 11.95
C GLN A 66 10.49 -2.53 12.67
N HIS A 67 10.64 -3.63 11.92
CA HIS A 67 10.61 -4.99 12.46
C HIS A 67 9.32 -5.31 13.26
N ASP A 68 8.19 -4.76 12.80
CA ASP A 68 6.86 -4.94 13.39
C ASP A 68 6.03 -5.90 12.52
N PRO A 69 5.99 -7.21 12.85
CA PRO A 69 5.23 -8.18 12.08
C PRO A 69 3.70 -7.96 12.17
N ASP A 70 3.20 -7.40 13.28
CA ASP A 70 1.76 -7.18 13.42
C ASP A 70 1.30 -6.05 12.49
N GLN A 71 2.10 -4.98 12.35
CA GLN A 71 1.84 -3.92 11.37
C GLN A 71 1.89 -4.43 9.93
N VAL A 72 2.84 -5.32 9.60
CA VAL A 72 2.90 -5.96 8.28
C VAL A 72 1.65 -6.79 8.01
N LEU A 73 1.23 -7.62 8.96
CA LEU A 73 0.06 -8.49 8.81
C LEU A 73 -1.23 -7.68 8.68
N GLN A 74 -1.40 -6.65 9.50
CA GLN A 74 -2.58 -5.81 9.47
C GLN A 74 -2.78 -5.17 8.09
N TYR A 75 -1.76 -4.47 7.59
CA TYR A 75 -1.89 -3.71 6.35
C TYR A 75 -1.68 -4.57 5.09
N GLY A 76 -0.79 -5.55 5.17
CA GLY A 76 -0.51 -6.49 4.07
C GLY A 76 -1.70 -7.38 3.74
N SER A 77 -2.32 -8.00 4.74
CA SER A 77 -3.51 -8.83 4.53
C SER A 77 -4.71 -8.02 4.04
N THR A 78 -4.87 -6.78 4.54
CA THR A 78 -5.92 -5.89 4.04
C THR A 78 -5.70 -5.48 2.58
N ALA A 79 -4.44 -5.23 2.18
CA ALA A 79 -4.11 -4.95 0.79
C ALA A 79 -4.32 -6.16 -0.13
N LEU A 80 -4.00 -7.37 0.34
CA LEU A 80 -4.24 -8.62 -0.38
C LEU A 80 -5.72 -8.87 -0.62
N ALA A 81 -6.55 -8.80 0.43
CA ALA A 81 -8.00 -8.94 0.31
C ALA A 81 -8.60 -7.93 -0.69
N LEU A 82 -8.13 -6.66 -0.65
CA LEU A 82 -8.57 -5.64 -1.59
C LEU A 82 -8.13 -5.94 -3.03
N ALA A 83 -6.94 -6.52 -3.23
CA ALA A 83 -6.45 -6.91 -4.54
C ALA A 83 -7.31 -8.02 -5.15
N GLU A 84 -7.70 -9.00 -4.34
CA GLU A 84 -8.56 -10.12 -4.72
C GLU A 84 -9.98 -9.65 -5.03
N GLU A 85 -10.60 -8.88 -4.13
CA GLU A 85 -11.95 -8.32 -4.29
C GLU A 85 -12.07 -7.53 -5.61
N THR A 86 -11.03 -6.76 -5.94
CA THR A 86 -11.06 -5.85 -7.10
C THR A 86 -10.37 -6.39 -8.34
N ASN A 87 -9.80 -7.60 -8.29
CA ASN A 87 -8.94 -8.17 -9.33
C ASN A 87 -7.85 -7.19 -9.81
N SER A 88 -7.27 -6.41 -8.88
CA SER A 88 -6.37 -5.31 -9.23
C SER A 88 -4.92 -5.78 -9.41
N GLY A 89 -4.51 -6.00 -10.66
CA GLY A 89 -3.11 -6.30 -10.98
C GLY A 89 -2.11 -5.19 -10.59
N TYR A 90 -2.57 -3.96 -10.34
CA TYR A 90 -1.70 -2.92 -9.76
C TYR A 90 -1.40 -3.17 -8.29
N ILE A 91 -2.43 -3.47 -7.48
CA ILE A 91 -2.24 -3.77 -6.06
C ILE A 91 -1.43 -5.08 -5.94
N GLY A 92 -1.71 -6.08 -6.79
CA GLY A 92 -0.91 -7.30 -6.88
C GLY A 92 0.58 -7.03 -7.11
N ARG A 93 0.94 -6.15 -8.07
CA ARG A 93 2.36 -5.78 -8.29
C ARG A 93 3.00 -5.07 -7.10
N LYS A 94 2.25 -4.21 -6.41
CA LYS A 94 2.71 -3.57 -5.17
C LYS A 94 2.97 -4.61 -4.08
N LEU A 95 2.06 -5.57 -3.88
CA LEU A 95 2.21 -6.69 -2.95
C LEU A 95 3.42 -7.55 -3.27
N GLN A 96 3.71 -7.82 -4.55
CA GLN A 96 4.95 -8.49 -4.95
C GLN A 96 6.20 -7.71 -4.52
N GLY A 97 6.19 -6.37 -4.66
CA GLY A 97 7.26 -5.52 -4.16
C GLY A 97 7.38 -5.47 -2.64
N LEU A 98 6.31 -5.74 -1.89
CA LEU A 98 6.35 -5.96 -0.45
C LEU A 98 6.96 -7.34 -0.15
N ASN A 99 6.57 -8.37 -0.89
CA ASN A 99 7.01 -9.75 -0.68
C ASN A 99 8.53 -9.89 -0.70
N THR A 100 9.19 -9.19 -1.63
CA THR A 100 10.67 -9.18 -1.72
C THR A 100 11.37 -8.55 -0.51
N LYS A 101 10.63 -7.83 0.34
CA LYS A 101 11.14 -7.16 1.53
C LYS A 101 10.85 -7.92 2.83
N LEU A 102 10.03 -8.98 2.81
CA LEU A 102 9.61 -9.69 4.03
C LEU A 102 10.70 -10.55 4.68
N ALA A 103 11.82 -10.78 4.00
CA ALA A 103 12.92 -11.64 4.46
C ALA A 103 13.40 -11.39 5.91
N PRO A 104 13.53 -10.13 6.41
CA PRO A 104 13.95 -9.87 7.78
C PRO A 104 12.98 -10.39 8.86
N LEU A 105 11.72 -10.68 8.49
CA LEU A 105 10.67 -11.15 9.39
C LEU A 105 10.28 -12.61 9.15
N ALA A 106 11.05 -13.34 8.33
CA ALA A 106 10.73 -14.71 7.92
C ALA A 106 10.72 -15.75 9.06
N THR A 107 11.18 -15.40 10.27
CA THR A 107 11.08 -16.24 11.46
C THR A 107 9.66 -16.30 12.02
N ASP A 108 8.78 -15.35 11.68
CA ASP A 108 7.36 -15.38 12.06
C ASP A 108 6.56 -16.18 11.02
N ASP A 109 5.90 -17.25 11.47
CA ASP A 109 5.11 -18.14 10.63
C ASP A 109 4.00 -17.41 9.87
N ARG A 110 3.37 -16.42 10.52
CA ARG A 110 2.28 -15.63 9.91
C ARG A 110 2.78 -14.78 8.75
N ILE A 111 4.02 -14.29 8.84
CA ILE A 111 4.65 -13.53 7.76
C ILE A 111 4.97 -14.44 6.58
N ARG A 112 5.37 -15.69 6.83
CA ARG A 112 5.57 -16.69 5.77
C ARG A 112 4.25 -17.02 5.07
N ASP A 113 3.18 -17.23 5.82
CA ASP A 113 1.84 -17.48 5.27
C ASP A 113 1.38 -16.32 4.38
N LEU A 114 1.59 -15.07 4.82
CA LEU A 114 1.28 -13.88 4.01
C LEU A 114 2.13 -13.82 2.73
N SER A 115 3.43 -14.12 2.81
CA SER A 115 4.35 -14.17 1.66
C SER A 115 3.87 -15.19 0.62
N ASP A 116 3.46 -16.37 1.07
CA ASP A 116 2.97 -17.44 0.20
C ASP A 116 1.64 -17.06 -0.46
N ALA A 117 0.72 -16.45 0.31
CA ALA A 117 -0.55 -15.96 -0.21
C ALA A 117 -0.35 -14.86 -1.28
N ILE A 118 0.55 -13.91 -1.04
CA ILE A 118 0.91 -12.88 -2.03
C ILE A 118 1.49 -13.52 -3.29
N SER A 119 2.37 -14.52 -3.15
CA SER A 119 2.98 -15.23 -4.27
C SER A 119 1.94 -15.94 -5.12
N ALA A 120 0.98 -16.62 -4.48
CA ALA A 120 -0.10 -17.33 -5.15
C ALA A 120 -1.03 -16.39 -5.94
N SER A 121 -1.32 -15.19 -5.43
CA SER A 121 -2.23 -14.23 -6.08
C SER A 121 -1.69 -13.66 -7.41
N SER A 122 -0.39 -13.84 -7.71
CA SER A 122 0.21 -13.42 -8.97
C SER A 122 -0.02 -14.38 -10.13
N THR A 123 -0.30 -15.66 -9.82
CA THR A 123 -0.50 -16.72 -10.81
C THR A 123 -1.89 -16.64 -11.47
N THR A 124 -2.88 -16.10 -10.77
CA THR A 124 -4.29 -16.09 -11.24
C THR A 124 -4.61 -14.95 -12.21
N VAL A 125 -3.84 -13.86 -12.22
CA VAL A 125 -4.11 -12.68 -13.10
C VAL A 125 -3.62 -12.90 -14.54
N GLY A 126 -3.00 -14.04 -14.85
CA GLY A 126 -2.45 -14.39 -16.16
C GLY A 126 -3.15 -15.52 -16.92
N ALA A 127 -4.31 -16.01 -16.46
CA ALA A 127 -5.07 -17.09 -17.08
C ALA A 127 -6.34 -16.60 -17.79
#